data_AF-A0A2E7EF33-F1
#
_entry.id   AF-A0A2E7EF33-F1
#
_cell.length_a   1.000
_cell.length_b   1.000
_cell.length_c   1.000
_cell.angle_alpha   90.00
_cell.angle_beta   90.00
_cell.angle_gamma   90.00
#
_symmetry.space_group_name_H-M   'P 1'
#
loop_
_entity.id
_entity.type
_entity.pdbx_description
1 polymer ?
#
loop_
_entity_poly.entity_id
_entity_poly.type
_entity_poly.pdbx_seq_one_letter_code
_entity_poly.pdbx_strand_id
1 'polypeptide(L)'
;MMKLTFNTLIGISVILFSVRATAQEPDTSTDSPQFFVQTFCVDCHNEQEQNGEIDLQPFSQAPAKVDTQQLLSVYDQINLGQMPPPDADQPTVAERAKMLGSLERLIQGSGVVIVDKRLHPGYGNYVDHDSLFEAHLNDPLSATTARIWRYSPESFSARVNRIVGRDVIKFVPVATFPVPQKGLKHPAFPYKGPAHTAKDYAQIHDFGLTETELLIGLAEELAEAQLSSGSLREYQSLAAGDAQWNKILDEHFQKLYSRNANEAEKQSLFDLQQKVVAVAPIERANQTMIAATYLRPESLFRFEIGDQSSVASGRAVLTPLEYAYAVGFALNRTGPTSELVQALEGYEEKDNSELKELIRPYLLTDAAHQRMMRFMDEYFEYGNAAYVFKDRHHRRYRPGWMIEDVEKFVARIIQSSRKIETF
;
A
#
# COMPACT_ATOMS: atom_id res chain seq x y z
N MET A 1 -83.74 23.82 -5.43
CA MET A 1 -83.73 24.31 -4.03
C MET A 1 -82.33 24.83 -3.72
N MET A 2 -82.30 26.01 -3.14
CA MET A 2 -81.18 26.90 -2.89
C MET A 2 -80.19 26.35 -1.86
N LYS A 3 -78.88 26.56 -2.06
CA LYS A 3 -77.98 27.14 -1.03
C LYS A 3 -76.61 27.52 -1.62
N LEU A 4 -76.31 28.81 -1.47
CA LEU A 4 -75.04 29.49 -1.70
C LEU A 4 -73.93 29.00 -0.76
N THR A 5 -72.66 29.22 -1.13
CA THR A 5 -71.63 30.05 -0.43
C THR A 5 -70.27 29.86 -1.13
N PHE A 6 -69.74 30.85 -1.86
CA PHE A 6 -68.88 32.00 -1.49
C PHE A 6 -67.41 31.69 -1.13
N ASN A 7 -66.52 32.18 -2.01
CA ASN A 7 -65.15 32.68 -1.87
C ASN A 7 -64.04 31.81 -1.26
N THR A 8 -62.93 31.64 -2.01
CA THR A 8 -61.68 32.42 -1.82
C THR A 8 -60.81 32.29 -3.07
N LEU A 9 -60.49 33.40 -3.75
CA LEU A 9 -59.56 33.47 -4.88
C LEU A 9 -58.18 33.91 -4.33
N ILE A 10 -57.22 33.00 -4.28
CA ILE A 10 -55.80 33.31 -4.02
C ILE A 10 -55.11 33.36 -5.39
N GLY A 11 -54.73 34.55 -5.83
CA GLY A 11 -53.95 34.74 -7.05
C GLY A 11 -52.50 34.29 -6.85
N ILE A 12 -52.09 33.25 -7.56
CA ILE A 12 -50.69 32.81 -7.66
C ILE A 12 -50.06 33.60 -8.82
N SER A 13 -49.18 34.55 -8.51
CA SER A 13 -48.27 35.17 -9.48
C SER A 13 -47.13 34.21 -9.75
N VAL A 14 -47.09 33.62 -10.95
CA VAL A 14 -45.98 32.80 -11.44
C VAL A 14 -44.92 33.74 -12.01
N ILE A 15 -43.82 33.95 -11.28
CA ILE A 15 -42.62 34.61 -11.80
C ILE A 15 -41.80 33.55 -12.54
N LEU A 16 -41.88 33.57 -13.87
CA LEU A 16 -41.05 32.76 -14.77
C LEU A 16 -39.62 33.31 -14.78
N PHE A 17 -38.75 32.78 -13.92
CA PHE A 17 -37.30 32.95 -14.08
C PHE A 17 -36.83 32.16 -15.29
N SER A 18 -36.50 32.87 -16.37
CA SER A 18 -35.84 32.27 -17.54
C SER A 18 -34.38 31.98 -17.18
N VAL A 19 -34.06 30.73 -16.88
CA VAL A 19 -32.68 30.25 -16.81
C VAL A 19 -32.14 30.21 -18.24
N ARG A 20 -31.31 31.18 -18.61
CA ARG A 20 -30.49 31.07 -19.84
C ARG A 20 -29.35 30.10 -19.54
N ALA A 21 -29.47 28.88 -20.05
CA ALA A 21 -28.32 28.00 -20.22
C ALA A 21 -27.44 28.61 -21.32
N THR A 22 -26.36 29.27 -20.95
CA THR A 22 -25.31 29.65 -21.89
C THR A 22 -24.55 28.39 -22.26
N ALA A 23 -24.69 27.94 -23.50
CA ALA A 23 -23.75 27.00 -24.08
C ALA A 23 -22.39 27.72 -24.15
N GLN A 24 -21.43 27.26 -23.35
CA GLN A 24 -20.05 27.73 -23.40
C GLN A 24 -19.50 27.37 -24.80
N GLU A 25 -19.09 28.35 -25.60
CA GLU A 25 -18.38 28.09 -26.85
C GLU A 25 -17.02 27.42 -26.54
N PRO A 26 -16.51 26.54 -27.45
CA PRO A 26 -15.21 25.90 -27.25
C PRO A 26 -14.10 26.96 -27.12
N ASP A 27 -13.31 26.85 -26.05
CA ASP A 27 -12.19 27.74 -25.76
C ASP A 27 -11.08 27.51 -26.81
N THR A 28 -10.92 28.46 -27.72
CA THR A 28 -9.95 28.43 -28.82
C THR A 28 -8.58 28.95 -28.41
N SER A 29 -8.35 29.22 -27.12
CA SER A 29 -7.02 29.56 -26.64
C SER A 29 -6.05 28.40 -26.87
N THR A 30 -4.82 28.72 -27.26
CA THR A 30 -3.74 27.72 -27.43
C THR A 30 -3.36 27.02 -26.13
N ASP A 31 -3.90 27.48 -25.00
CA ASP A 31 -3.70 26.93 -23.67
C ASP A 31 -4.90 26.06 -23.20
N SER A 32 -5.92 25.86 -24.04
CA SER A 32 -7.11 25.10 -23.67
C SER A 32 -6.86 23.58 -23.74
N PRO A 33 -7.54 22.77 -22.90
CA PRO A 33 -7.45 21.31 -23.02
C PRO A 33 -8.00 20.78 -24.35
N GLN A 34 -8.93 21.50 -24.99
CA GLN A 34 -9.42 21.18 -26.34
C GLN A 34 -8.32 21.36 -27.38
N PHE A 35 -7.55 22.45 -27.30
CA PHE A 35 -6.41 22.67 -28.19
C PHE A 35 -5.37 21.56 -28.03
N PHE A 36 -5.02 21.19 -26.79
CA PHE A 36 -4.10 20.09 -26.52
C PHE A 36 -4.54 18.78 -27.19
N VAL A 37 -5.81 18.38 -26.99
CA VAL A 37 -6.34 17.15 -27.59
C VAL A 37 -6.37 17.23 -29.11
N GLN A 38 -6.72 18.38 -29.67
CA GLN A 38 -6.75 18.59 -31.11
C GLN A 38 -5.35 18.51 -31.75
N THR A 39 -4.32 18.99 -31.05
CA THR A 39 -2.94 19.02 -31.56
C THR A 39 -2.22 17.69 -31.36
N PHE A 40 -2.39 17.04 -30.21
CA PHE A 40 -1.54 15.91 -29.81
C PHE A 40 -2.25 14.56 -29.83
N CYS A 41 -3.57 14.51 -30.02
CA CYS A 41 -4.35 13.27 -29.85
C CYS A 41 -5.27 12.92 -31.02
N VAL A 42 -5.96 13.90 -31.61
CA VAL A 42 -7.04 13.65 -32.58
C VAL A 42 -6.55 12.98 -33.86
N ASP A 43 -5.28 13.16 -34.26
CA ASP A 43 -4.73 12.50 -35.45
C ASP A 43 -4.84 10.97 -35.38
N CYS A 44 -4.77 10.37 -34.18
CA CYS A 44 -4.84 8.92 -33.96
C CYS A 44 -6.08 8.45 -33.18
N HIS A 45 -6.88 9.38 -32.64
CA HIS A 45 -8.03 9.11 -31.76
C HIS A 45 -9.26 9.90 -32.22
N ASN A 46 -9.78 9.55 -33.39
CA ASN A 46 -10.94 10.17 -34.03
C ASN A 46 -11.94 9.11 -34.52
N GLU A 47 -13.04 9.54 -35.16
CA GLU A 47 -14.08 8.64 -35.69
C GLU A 47 -13.55 7.62 -36.72
N GLN A 48 -12.48 7.94 -37.44
CA GLN A 48 -11.91 7.13 -38.52
C GLN A 48 -10.73 6.27 -38.05
N GLU A 49 -9.90 6.80 -37.16
CA GLU A 49 -8.73 6.14 -36.59
C GLU A 49 -8.87 6.11 -35.06
N GLN A 50 -9.14 4.91 -34.52
CA GLN A 50 -9.39 4.68 -33.09
C GLN A 50 -8.28 3.83 -32.49
N ASN A 51 -7.04 4.33 -32.52
CA ASN A 51 -5.93 3.63 -31.91
C ASN A 51 -6.24 3.43 -30.41
N GLY A 52 -6.11 2.20 -29.91
CA GLY A 52 -6.49 1.87 -28.53
C GLY A 52 -8.00 1.94 -28.23
N GLU A 53 -8.86 1.85 -29.25
CA GLU A 53 -10.33 1.79 -29.13
C GLU A 53 -10.95 3.03 -28.45
N ILE A 54 -10.34 4.21 -28.65
CA ILE A 54 -10.80 5.47 -28.06
C ILE A 54 -10.94 6.56 -29.12
N ASP A 55 -12.06 7.29 -29.05
CA ASP A 55 -12.34 8.49 -29.83
C ASP A 55 -12.32 9.71 -28.90
N LEU A 56 -11.42 10.65 -29.18
CA LEU A 56 -11.24 11.88 -28.42
C LEU A 56 -11.79 13.12 -29.14
N GLN A 57 -12.36 12.95 -30.33
CA GLN A 57 -12.99 14.04 -31.07
C GLN A 57 -14.16 14.71 -30.30
N PRO A 58 -14.99 13.99 -29.52
CA PRO A 58 -16.01 14.61 -28.67
C PRO A 58 -15.42 15.51 -27.57
N PHE A 59 -14.19 15.22 -27.11
CA PHE A 59 -13.52 16.03 -26.09
C PHE A 59 -13.23 17.44 -26.63
N SER A 60 -12.79 17.57 -27.89
CA SER A 60 -12.55 18.88 -28.52
C SER A 60 -13.80 19.76 -28.59
N GLN A 61 -15.00 19.15 -28.59
CA GLN A 61 -16.27 19.88 -28.64
C GLN A 61 -16.84 20.19 -27.26
N ALA A 62 -16.84 19.21 -26.35
CA ALA A 62 -17.46 19.35 -25.03
C ALA A 62 -16.77 18.48 -23.96
N PRO A 63 -15.60 18.89 -23.42
CA PRO A 63 -14.85 18.10 -22.42
C PRO A 63 -15.68 17.72 -21.19
N ALA A 64 -16.56 18.62 -20.74
CA ALA A 64 -17.41 18.42 -19.57
C ALA A 64 -18.51 17.35 -19.78
N LYS A 65 -18.73 16.89 -21.01
CA LYS A 65 -19.69 15.82 -21.34
C LYS A 65 -19.03 14.47 -21.58
N VAL A 66 -17.70 14.42 -21.60
CA VAL A 66 -16.95 13.17 -21.77
C VAL A 66 -17.10 12.32 -20.51
N ASP A 67 -17.25 11.01 -20.71
CA ASP A 67 -17.39 10.07 -19.61
C ASP A 67 -16.18 10.14 -18.66
N THR A 68 -16.44 10.06 -17.35
CA THR A 68 -15.39 10.24 -16.33
C THR A 68 -14.35 9.12 -16.37
N GLN A 69 -14.72 7.89 -16.75
CA GLN A 69 -13.77 6.78 -16.89
C GLN A 69 -12.86 7.00 -18.11
N GLN A 70 -13.40 7.55 -19.19
CA GLN A 70 -12.59 7.95 -20.35
C GLN A 70 -11.59 9.06 -19.99
N LEU A 71 -12.03 10.09 -19.24
CA LEU A 71 -11.15 11.15 -18.75
C LEU A 71 -10.01 10.62 -17.87
N LEU A 72 -10.31 9.67 -16.97
CA LEU A 72 -9.30 8.99 -16.15
C LEU A 72 -8.29 8.23 -17.01
N SER A 73 -8.75 7.51 -18.04
CA SER A 73 -7.87 6.80 -18.96
C SER A 73 -6.89 7.75 -19.67
N VAL A 74 -7.40 8.89 -20.17
CA VAL A 74 -6.56 9.92 -20.80
C VAL A 74 -5.57 10.53 -19.81
N TYR A 75 -6.02 10.85 -18.60
CA TYR A 75 -5.16 11.36 -17.53
C TYR A 75 -4.00 10.39 -17.27
N ASP A 76 -4.28 9.10 -17.14
CA ASP A 76 -3.27 8.07 -16.89
C ASP A 76 -2.23 7.98 -18.01
N GLN A 77 -2.67 7.98 -19.29
CA GLN A 77 -1.75 7.88 -20.42
C GLN A 77 -0.82 9.11 -20.52
N ILE A 78 -1.36 10.30 -20.26
CA ILE A 78 -0.58 11.55 -20.27
C ILE A 78 0.37 11.60 -19.07
N ASN A 79 -0.10 11.21 -17.88
CA ASN A 79 0.67 11.23 -16.64
C ASN A 79 1.83 10.22 -16.65
N LEU A 80 1.63 9.06 -17.30
CA LEU A 80 2.67 8.04 -17.50
C LEU A 80 3.58 8.32 -18.70
N GLY A 81 3.37 9.41 -19.44
CA GLY A 81 4.17 9.74 -20.63
C GLY A 81 4.03 8.73 -21.77
N GLN A 82 2.97 7.91 -21.76
CA GLN A 82 2.69 6.91 -22.80
C GLN A 82 2.00 7.52 -24.01
N MET A 83 1.28 8.62 -23.81
CA MET A 83 0.68 9.39 -24.89
C MET A 83 1.15 10.85 -24.87
N PRO A 84 1.41 11.45 -26.05
CA PRO A 84 1.47 10.81 -27.37
C PRO A 84 2.62 9.78 -27.48
N PRO A 85 2.62 8.85 -28.45
CA PRO A 85 3.70 7.87 -28.62
C PRO A 85 5.01 8.55 -29.08
N PRO A 86 6.19 7.93 -28.87
CA PRO A 86 7.48 8.57 -29.13
C PRO A 86 7.72 9.04 -30.58
N ASP A 87 6.99 8.49 -31.54
CA ASP A 87 7.04 8.80 -32.97
C ASP A 87 6.03 9.89 -33.41
N ALA A 88 5.20 10.38 -32.49
CA ALA A 88 4.27 11.50 -32.70
C ALA A 88 4.79 12.80 -32.09
N ASP A 89 4.13 13.92 -32.42
CA ASP A 89 4.44 15.22 -31.84
C ASP A 89 4.25 15.21 -30.32
N GLN A 90 5.29 15.61 -29.59
CA GLN A 90 5.31 15.57 -28.13
C GLN A 90 5.00 16.93 -27.51
N PRO A 91 4.12 16.99 -26.51
CA PRO A 91 3.93 18.19 -25.72
C PRO A 91 5.15 18.45 -24.85
N THR A 92 5.43 19.73 -24.60
CA THR A 92 6.40 20.16 -23.59
C THR A 92 5.96 19.77 -22.18
N VAL A 93 6.90 19.77 -21.23
CA VAL A 93 6.60 19.50 -19.81
C VAL A 93 5.54 20.46 -19.27
N ALA A 94 5.57 21.73 -19.68
CA ALA A 94 4.62 22.75 -19.26
C ALA A 94 3.21 22.50 -19.83
N GLU A 95 3.10 22.15 -21.11
CA GLU A 95 1.81 21.81 -21.76
C GLU A 95 1.19 20.55 -21.14
N ARG A 96 2.01 19.53 -20.89
CA ARG A 96 1.58 18.30 -20.22
C ARG A 96 1.04 18.58 -18.82
N ALA A 97 1.76 19.37 -18.02
CA ALA A 97 1.34 19.76 -16.67
C ALA A 97 0.02 20.57 -16.68
N LYS A 98 -0.14 21.51 -17.62
CA LYS A 98 -1.39 22.27 -17.80
C LYS A 98 -2.58 21.36 -18.15
N MET A 99 -2.36 20.38 -19.04
CA MET A 99 -3.39 19.42 -19.43
C MET A 99 -3.83 18.53 -18.25
N LEU A 100 -2.86 17.99 -17.49
CA LEU A 100 -3.15 17.18 -16.30
C LEU A 100 -3.98 17.97 -15.26
N GLY A 101 -3.59 19.22 -14.97
CA GLY A 101 -4.36 20.08 -14.07
C GLY A 101 -5.75 20.48 -14.60
N SER A 102 -5.97 20.39 -15.91
CA SER A 102 -7.30 20.60 -16.52
C SER A 102 -8.18 19.36 -16.39
N LEU A 103 -7.62 18.18 -16.66
CA LEU A 103 -8.30 16.90 -16.44
C LEU A 103 -8.65 16.69 -14.96
N GLU A 104 -7.76 17.05 -14.03
CA GLU A 104 -8.03 16.97 -12.60
C GLU A 104 -9.27 17.75 -12.19
N ARG A 105 -9.40 18.99 -12.67
CA ARG A 105 -10.59 19.82 -12.41
C ARG A 105 -11.87 19.23 -13.00
N LEU A 106 -11.79 18.64 -14.20
CA LEU A 106 -12.94 17.99 -14.84
C LEU A 106 -13.39 16.75 -14.06
N ILE A 107 -12.45 15.92 -13.60
CA ILE A 107 -12.73 14.66 -12.89
C ILE A 107 -13.20 14.91 -11.45
N GLN A 108 -12.58 15.85 -10.73
CA GLN A 108 -12.98 16.22 -9.36
C GLN A 108 -14.44 16.70 -9.30
N GLY A 109 -14.93 17.34 -10.37
CA GLY A 109 -16.33 17.73 -10.49
C GLY A 109 -17.34 16.56 -10.45
N SER A 110 -16.89 15.33 -10.71
CA SER A 110 -17.71 14.11 -10.70
C SER A 110 -17.67 13.35 -9.37
N GLY A 111 -16.93 13.84 -8.36
CA GLY A 111 -16.76 13.16 -7.07
C GLY A 111 -15.81 11.96 -7.11
N VAL A 112 -15.08 11.76 -8.21
CA VAL A 112 -14.09 10.69 -8.35
C VAL A 112 -12.72 11.18 -7.87
N VAL A 113 -12.05 10.36 -7.06
CA VAL A 113 -10.69 10.64 -6.57
C VAL A 113 -9.67 10.12 -7.58
N ILE A 114 -8.81 11.02 -8.07
CA ILE A 114 -7.67 10.63 -8.92
C ILE A 114 -6.59 10.03 -8.03
N VAL A 115 -6.04 8.90 -8.49
CA VAL A 115 -4.92 8.25 -7.85
C VAL A 115 -3.74 8.26 -8.82
N ASP A 116 -2.66 8.97 -8.47
CA ASP A 116 -1.46 9.00 -9.32
C ASP A 116 -0.82 7.60 -9.40
N LYS A 117 -0.86 7.03 -10.61
CA LYS A 117 -0.31 5.70 -10.94
C LYS A 117 1.18 5.61 -10.68
N ARG A 118 1.95 6.68 -10.83
CA ARG A 118 3.41 6.69 -10.56
C ARG A 118 3.75 6.45 -9.10
N LEU A 119 2.81 6.75 -8.20
CA LEU A 119 2.95 6.44 -6.77
C LEU A 119 2.70 4.95 -6.49
N HIS A 120 2.22 4.18 -7.47
CA HIS A 120 2.01 2.75 -7.30
C HIS A 120 3.29 1.94 -7.59
N PRO A 121 3.49 0.82 -6.87
CA PRO A 121 4.46 -0.19 -7.24
C PRO A 121 4.25 -0.66 -8.68
N GLY A 122 5.32 -1.11 -9.34
CA GLY A 122 5.30 -1.48 -10.76
C GLY A 122 5.32 -0.31 -11.74
N TYR A 123 5.08 0.91 -11.27
CA TYR A 123 5.19 2.11 -12.08
C TYR A 123 6.52 2.85 -11.90
N GLY A 124 7.52 2.21 -11.29
CA GLY A 124 8.85 2.79 -11.12
C GLY A 124 9.47 3.24 -12.45
N ASN A 125 9.23 2.48 -13.52
CA ASN A 125 9.68 2.83 -14.88
C ASN A 125 9.15 4.17 -15.43
N TYR A 126 8.10 4.74 -14.82
CA TYR A 126 7.46 5.99 -15.24
C TYR A 126 7.79 7.17 -14.31
N VAL A 127 8.67 6.96 -13.33
CA VAL A 127 9.17 8.02 -12.46
C VAL A 127 10.41 8.62 -13.10
N ASP A 128 10.55 9.94 -12.99
CA ASP A 128 11.81 10.62 -13.35
C ASP A 128 12.89 10.25 -12.33
N HIS A 129 13.72 9.27 -12.70
CA HIS A 129 14.78 8.75 -11.82
C HIS A 129 15.89 9.78 -11.59
N ASP A 130 16.19 10.66 -12.54
CA ASP A 130 17.23 11.67 -12.38
C ASP A 130 16.83 12.64 -11.25
N SER A 131 15.57 13.07 -11.25
CA SER A 131 14.99 13.88 -10.17
C SER A 131 15.01 13.20 -8.80
N LEU A 132 15.05 11.87 -8.70
CA LEU A 132 15.12 11.17 -7.40
C LEU A 132 16.49 11.30 -6.72
N PHE A 133 17.56 11.51 -7.50
CA PHE A 133 18.94 11.46 -7.00
C PHE A 133 19.72 12.76 -7.18
N GLU A 134 19.30 13.63 -8.11
CA GLU A 134 19.97 14.91 -8.39
C GLU A 134 19.28 16.12 -7.74
N ALA A 135 17.99 16.00 -7.40
CA ALA A 135 17.28 17.09 -6.75
C ALA A 135 17.66 17.18 -5.27
N HIS A 136 18.44 18.21 -4.92
CA HIS A 136 18.30 18.82 -3.61
C HIS A 136 16.87 19.37 -3.54
N LEU A 137 15.93 18.54 -3.09
CA LEU A 137 14.58 18.98 -2.74
C LEU A 137 14.73 19.96 -1.57
N ASN A 138 14.98 21.22 -1.92
CA ASN A 138 15.01 22.37 -1.01
C ASN A 138 13.61 22.71 -0.51
N ASP A 139 12.65 21.80 -0.67
CA ASP A 139 11.30 21.97 -0.17
C ASP A 139 11.20 21.30 1.22
N PRO A 140 11.28 22.08 2.31
CA PRO A 140 10.96 21.59 3.64
C PRO A 140 9.47 21.24 3.80
N LEU A 141 8.68 21.04 2.73
CA LEU A 141 7.31 20.50 2.74
C LEU A 141 7.21 19.03 2.26
N SER A 142 8.28 18.39 1.76
CA SER A 142 8.28 16.97 1.29
C SER A 142 8.23 15.89 2.40
N ALA A 143 7.51 16.12 3.50
CA ALA A 143 7.37 15.11 4.55
C ALA A 143 6.34 14.07 4.11
N THR A 144 6.64 12.81 4.37
CA THR A 144 5.67 11.74 4.24
C THR A 144 4.53 11.96 5.23
N THR A 145 3.29 11.82 4.77
CA THR A 145 2.12 11.91 5.65
C THR A 145 2.09 10.75 6.65
N ALA A 146 1.38 10.95 7.76
CA ALA A 146 1.04 9.86 8.67
C ALA A 146 0.40 8.70 7.90
N ARG A 147 0.83 7.48 8.18
CA ARG A 147 0.46 6.30 7.38
C ARG A 147 0.43 5.04 8.21
N ILE A 148 -0.47 4.15 7.82
CA ILE A 148 -0.59 2.80 8.39
C ILE A 148 -0.32 1.85 7.23
N TRP A 149 0.70 1.02 7.41
CA TRP A 149 1.10 -0.01 6.47
C TRP A 149 0.58 -1.34 6.97
N ARG A 150 -0.09 -2.13 6.15
CA ARG A 150 -0.24 -3.55 6.45
C ARG A 150 1.12 -4.27 6.27
N TYR A 151 1.25 -5.46 6.84
CA TYR A 151 2.35 -6.35 6.52
C TYR A 151 2.08 -7.11 5.22
N SER A 152 3.09 -7.16 4.34
CA SER A 152 3.02 -8.04 3.18
C SER A 152 2.85 -9.50 3.62
N PRO A 153 2.20 -10.35 2.80
CA PRO A 153 1.99 -11.76 3.16
C PRO A 153 3.28 -12.53 3.43
N GLU A 154 4.36 -12.17 2.75
CA GLU A 154 5.69 -12.71 3.03
C GLU A 154 6.21 -12.26 4.40
N SER A 155 6.12 -10.97 4.72
CA SER A 155 6.58 -10.42 6.00
C SER A 155 5.82 -11.05 7.17
N PHE A 156 4.50 -11.14 7.03
CA PHE A 156 3.61 -11.73 8.02
C PHE A 156 3.92 -13.22 8.24
N SER A 157 3.98 -14.03 7.17
CA SER A 157 4.28 -15.47 7.28
C SER A 157 5.65 -15.74 7.91
N ALA A 158 6.69 -15.01 7.49
CA ALA A 158 8.03 -15.14 8.05
C ALA A 158 8.06 -14.78 9.55
N ARG A 159 7.31 -13.75 9.95
CA ARG A 159 7.18 -13.34 11.36
C ARG A 159 6.49 -14.42 12.18
N VAL A 160 5.27 -14.83 11.81
CA VAL A 160 4.50 -15.78 12.64
C VAL A 160 5.14 -17.16 12.68
N ASN A 161 5.74 -17.65 11.59
CA ASN A 161 6.46 -18.94 11.61
C ASN A 161 7.68 -18.90 12.54
N ARG A 162 8.41 -17.78 12.58
CA ARG A 162 9.52 -17.58 13.53
C ARG A 162 9.02 -17.66 14.98
N ILE A 163 7.88 -17.04 15.28
CA ILE A 163 7.30 -16.99 16.63
C ILE A 163 6.83 -18.39 17.06
N VAL A 164 6.21 -19.13 16.15
CA VAL A 164 5.79 -20.52 16.39
C VAL A 164 7.02 -21.43 16.53
N GLY A 165 8.07 -21.18 15.76
CA GLY A 165 9.28 -22.01 15.69
C GLY A 165 9.25 -23.07 14.57
N ARG A 166 8.25 -23.02 13.68
CA ARG A 166 8.11 -23.88 12.50
C ARG A 166 7.19 -23.23 11.46
N ASP A 167 7.18 -23.79 10.25
CA ASP A 167 6.28 -23.32 9.19
C ASP A 167 4.83 -23.75 9.47
N VAL A 168 3.97 -22.78 9.77
CA VAL A 168 2.50 -22.93 9.84
C VAL A 168 1.88 -22.32 8.59
N ILE A 169 2.31 -21.10 8.24
CA ILE A 169 1.83 -20.40 7.05
C ILE A 169 2.88 -20.52 5.94
N LYS A 170 2.47 -20.95 4.76
CA LYS A 170 3.33 -20.95 3.57
C LYS A 170 3.06 -19.72 2.72
N PHE A 171 4.11 -18.98 2.39
CA PHE A 171 4.10 -17.99 1.31
C PHE A 171 4.69 -18.62 0.06
N VAL A 172 3.99 -18.47 -1.07
CA VAL A 172 4.47 -18.90 -2.38
C VAL A 172 4.63 -17.63 -3.25
N PRO A 173 5.86 -17.21 -3.60
CA PRO A 173 6.07 -16.07 -4.48
C PRO A 173 5.48 -16.33 -5.87
N VAL A 174 4.91 -15.29 -6.48
CA VAL A 174 4.29 -15.36 -7.83
C VAL A 174 5.30 -15.83 -8.88
N ALA A 175 6.57 -15.41 -8.77
CA ALA A 175 7.65 -15.81 -9.69
C ALA A 175 7.90 -17.33 -9.74
N THR A 176 7.59 -18.06 -8.66
CA THR A 176 7.85 -19.50 -8.58
C THR A 176 6.80 -20.32 -9.35
N PHE A 177 5.59 -19.77 -9.52
CA PHE A 177 4.49 -20.44 -10.22
C PHE A 177 3.65 -19.41 -11.00
N PRO A 178 3.81 -19.33 -12.34
CA PRO A 178 3.10 -18.37 -13.19
C PRO A 178 1.59 -18.63 -13.31
N VAL A 179 1.06 -19.65 -12.62
CA VAL A 179 -0.36 -19.97 -12.54
C VAL A 179 -0.86 -19.54 -11.15
N PRO A 180 -1.96 -18.78 -11.04
CA PRO A 180 -2.59 -18.50 -9.76
C PRO A 180 -2.93 -19.83 -9.08
N GLN A 181 -2.18 -20.21 -8.05
CA GLN A 181 -2.49 -21.43 -7.31
C GLN A 181 -3.76 -21.18 -6.50
N LYS A 182 -4.90 -21.63 -7.03
CA LYS A 182 -6.10 -21.87 -6.22
C LYS A 182 -5.70 -22.82 -5.10
N GLY A 183 -5.69 -22.34 -3.85
CA GLY A 183 -5.62 -23.20 -2.66
C GLY A 183 -4.33 -23.18 -1.82
N LEU A 184 -3.34 -22.33 -2.11
CA LEU A 184 -2.11 -22.21 -1.29
C LEU A 184 -1.91 -20.84 -0.62
N LYS A 185 -2.88 -19.93 -0.77
CA LYS A 185 -2.92 -18.68 -0.01
C LYS A 185 -3.74 -18.94 1.25
N HIS A 186 -3.14 -18.75 2.43
CA HIS A 186 -3.95 -18.67 3.64
C HIS A 186 -4.96 -17.53 3.43
N PRO A 187 -6.27 -17.76 3.57
CA PRO A 187 -7.31 -16.77 3.23
C PRO A 187 -7.31 -15.52 4.14
N ALA A 188 -6.35 -15.41 5.05
CA ALA A 188 -6.22 -14.31 5.99
C ALA A 188 -5.61 -13.06 5.34
N PHE A 189 -5.91 -11.92 5.96
CA PHE A 189 -5.72 -10.54 5.52
C PHE A 189 -4.51 -10.16 4.66
N PRO A 190 -3.28 -10.64 4.93
CA PRO A 190 -2.12 -10.27 4.11
C PRO A 190 -2.26 -10.71 2.65
N TYR A 191 -3.05 -11.76 2.38
CA TYR A 191 -3.14 -12.40 1.07
C TYR A 191 -4.27 -11.86 0.18
N LYS A 192 -5.07 -10.89 0.64
CA LYS A 192 -6.18 -10.28 -0.11
C LYS A 192 -5.78 -9.03 -0.93
N GLY A 193 -4.54 -8.55 -0.82
CA GLY A 193 -3.99 -7.55 -1.74
C GLY A 193 -3.49 -8.17 -3.05
N PRO A 194 -3.36 -7.39 -4.14
CA PRO A 194 -2.56 -7.80 -5.29
C PRO A 194 -1.16 -8.20 -4.81
N ALA A 195 -0.53 -9.18 -5.45
CA ALA A 195 0.76 -9.72 -4.99
C ALA A 195 1.92 -8.70 -4.97
N HIS A 196 1.70 -7.50 -5.50
CA HIS A 196 2.71 -6.49 -5.83
C HIS A 196 2.56 -5.16 -5.07
N THR A 197 1.72 -5.03 -4.03
CA THR A 197 1.49 -3.71 -3.44
C THR A 197 2.52 -3.32 -2.35
N ALA A 198 3.57 -2.57 -2.71
CA ALA A 198 4.27 -1.65 -1.79
C ALA A 198 3.39 -0.46 -1.33
N LYS A 199 2.16 -0.31 -1.86
CA LYS A 199 1.10 0.53 -1.30
C LYS A 199 0.20 -0.31 -0.41
N ASP A 200 0.55 -0.41 0.86
CA ASP A 200 -0.26 -1.10 1.87
C ASP A 200 -1.17 -0.09 2.60
N TYR A 201 -1.91 0.72 1.84
CA TYR A 201 -2.87 1.67 2.41
C TYR A 201 -4.00 0.91 3.11
N ALA A 202 -4.04 1.01 4.44
CA ALA A 202 -5.08 0.39 5.26
C ALA A 202 -6.51 0.86 4.91
N GLN A 203 -6.68 1.99 4.24
CA GLN A 203 -7.98 2.57 3.88
C GLN A 203 -8.76 1.79 2.80
N ILE A 204 -8.15 0.80 2.14
CA ILE A 204 -8.76 0.12 0.99
C ILE A 204 -9.56 -1.14 1.41
N HIS A 205 -9.59 -1.49 2.70
CA HIS A 205 -10.22 -2.74 3.15
C HIS A 205 -11.29 -2.51 4.22
N ASP A 206 -12.53 -2.85 3.87
CA ASP A 206 -13.61 -3.05 4.83
C ASP A 206 -13.52 -4.46 5.43
N PHE A 207 -13.79 -4.58 6.73
CA PHE A 207 -13.75 -5.85 7.46
C PHE A 207 -15.16 -6.44 7.53
N GLY A 208 -15.46 -7.36 6.63
CA GLY A 208 -16.68 -8.15 6.68
C GLY A 208 -16.63 -9.24 7.75
N LEU A 209 -17.78 -9.89 7.95
CA LEU A 209 -17.90 -11.04 8.85
C LEU A 209 -16.97 -12.18 8.45
N THR A 210 -16.90 -12.49 7.15
CA THR A 210 -16.05 -13.57 6.63
C THR A 210 -14.56 -13.30 6.88
N GLU A 211 -14.10 -12.08 6.62
CA GLU A 211 -12.72 -11.69 6.90
C GLU A 211 -12.38 -11.82 8.39
N THR A 212 -13.31 -11.45 9.26
CA THR A 212 -13.16 -11.54 10.71
C THR A 212 -13.06 -13.00 11.16
N GLU A 213 -13.93 -13.88 10.67
CA GLU A 213 -13.88 -15.33 10.96
C GLU A 213 -12.54 -15.95 10.54
N LEU A 214 -12.02 -15.56 9.38
CA LEU A 214 -10.73 -16.06 8.87
C LEU A 214 -9.55 -15.58 9.72
N LEU A 215 -9.61 -14.35 10.24
CA LEU A 215 -8.60 -13.84 11.18
C LEU A 215 -8.61 -14.58 12.50
N ILE A 216 -9.80 -14.81 13.06
CA ILE A 216 -9.96 -15.55 14.31
C ILE A 216 -9.44 -16.98 14.14
N GLY A 217 -9.85 -17.67 13.07
CA GLY A 217 -9.39 -19.03 12.79
C GLY A 217 -7.85 -19.11 12.66
N LEU A 218 -7.25 -18.13 11.98
CA LEU A 218 -5.78 -18.08 11.88
C LEU A 218 -5.11 -17.86 13.25
N ALA A 219 -5.64 -16.94 14.05
CA ALA A 219 -5.10 -16.65 15.37
C ALA A 219 -5.17 -17.90 16.28
N GLU A 220 -6.27 -18.65 16.19
CA GLU A 220 -6.43 -19.91 16.91
C GLU A 220 -5.44 -20.99 16.45
N GLU A 221 -5.21 -21.13 15.14
CA GLU A 221 -4.24 -22.08 14.57
C GLU A 221 -2.80 -21.74 15.00
N LEU A 222 -2.43 -20.46 14.97
CA LEU A 222 -1.11 -20.01 15.41
C LEU A 222 -0.90 -20.26 16.91
N ALA A 223 -1.89 -19.92 17.73
CA ALA A 223 -1.85 -20.15 19.17
C ALA A 223 -1.78 -21.66 19.50
N GLU A 224 -2.56 -22.48 18.81
CA GLU A 224 -2.50 -23.94 18.95
C GLU A 224 -1.12 -24.47 18.58
N ALA A 225 -0.56 -24.02 17.46
CA ALA A 225 0.75 -24.44 17.01
C ALA A 225 1.83 -24.11 18.06
N GLN A 226 1.77 -22.92 18.68
CA GLN A 226 2.69 -22.54 19.75
C GLN A 226 2.56 -23.41 21.00
N LEU A 227 1.33 -23.69 21.45
CA LEU A 227 1.07 -24.40 22.72
C LEU A 227 1.16 -25.92 22.58
N SER A 228 0.93 -26.49 21.40
CA SER A 228 0.98 -27.94 21.17
C SER A 228 2.39 -28.44 20.85
N SER A 229 3.12 -27.68 20.03
CA SER A 229 4.32 -28.16 19.35
C SER A 229 5.42 -27.11 19.20
N GLY A 230 5.15 -25.87 19.60
CA GLY A 230 6.02 -24.72 19.37
C GLY A 230 6.60 -24.12 20.64
N SER A 231 6.85 -22.82 20.55
CA SER A 231 7.57 -22.03 21.56
C SER A 231 6.93 -21.96 22.95
N LEU A 232 5.65 -22.32 23.10
CA LEU A 232 4.91 -22.22 24.37
C LEU A 232 4.45 -23.58 24.91
N ARG A 233 4.98 -24.69 24.38
CA ARG A 233 4.52 -26.04 24.71
C ARG A 233 4.51 -26.36 26.20
N GLU A 234 5.52 -25.92 26.93
CA GLU A 234 5.64 -26.15 28.36
C GLU A 234 4.59 -25.40 29.20
N TYR A 235 3.94 -24.39 28.63
CA TYR A 235 2.94 -23.55 29.29
C TYR A 235 1.51 -23.90 28.91
N GLN A 236 1.28 -24.97 28.14
CA GLN A 236 -0.05 -25.35 27.64
C GLN A 236 -1.08 -25.49 28.77
N SER A 237 -0.68 -26.07 29.90
CA SER A 237 -1.55 -26.27 31.08
C SER A 237 -1.19 -25.35 32.25
N LEU A 238 -0.47 -24.23 32.00
CA LEU A 238 -0.14 -23.26 33.04
C LEU A 238 -1.43 -22.66 33.61
N ALA A 239 -1.51 -22.55 34.94
CA ALA A 239 -2.71 -22.09 35.64
C ALA A 239 -3.09 -20.65 35.25
N ALA A 240 -4.39 -20.35 35.30
CA ALA A 240 -4.85 -19.01 34.98
C ALA A 240 -4.44 -18.00 36.05
N GLY A 241 -3.90 -16.86 35.62
CA GLY A 241 -3.34 -15.85 36.52
C GLY A 241 -2.00 -16.22 37.17
N ASP A 242 -1.36 -17.33 36.77
CA ASP A 242 0.00 -17.65 37.23
C ASP A 242 0.97 -16.50 36.88
N ALA A 243 1.85 -16.15 37.83
CA ALA A 243 2.79 -15.04 37.69
C ALA A 243 3.73 -15.19 36.48
N GLN A 244 4.02 -16.43 36.07
CA GLN A 244 4.85 -16.72 34.88
C GLN A 244 4.26 -16.12 33.60
N TRP A 245 2.93 -15.96 33.52
CA TRP A 245 2.30 -15.37 32.35
C TRP A 245 2.74 -13.95 32.06
N ASN A 246 3.12 -13.16 33.07
CA ASN A 246 3.61 -11.80 32.84
C ASN A 246 4.85 -11.81 31.95
N LYS A 247 5.82 -12.67 32.27
CA LYS A 247 7.04 -12.82 31.49
C LYS A 247 6.75 -13.41 30.10
N ILE A 248 5.89 -14.42 30.02
CA ILE A 248 5.52 -15.06 28.76
C ILE A 248 4.85 -14.05 27.81
N LEU A 249 3.92 -13.24 28.32
CA LEU A 249 3.24 -12.21 27.54
C LEU A 249 4.20 -11.11 27.11
N ASP A 250 5.12 -10.68 27.97
CA ASP A 250 6.15 -9.70 27.59
C ASP A 250 7.05 -10.24 26.46
N GLU A 251 7.55 -11.47 26.58
CA GLU A 251 8.35 -12.11 25.52
C GLU A 251 7.54 -12.30 24.23
N HIS A 252 6.25 -12.63 24.34
CA HIS A 252 5.38 -12.80 23.18
C HIS A 252 5.10 -11.47 22.49
N PHE A 253 4.84 -10.40 23.24
CA PHE A 253 4.69 -9.04 22.71
C PHE A 253 5.99 -8.51 22.13
N GLN A 254 7.16 -8.81 22.71
CA GLN A 254 8.44 -8.45 22.11
C GLN A 254 8.62 -9.13 20.75
N LYS A 255 8.26 -10.41 20.64
CA LYS A 255 8.35 -11.16 19.38
C LYS A 255 7.34 -10.69 18.32
N LEU A 256 6.12 -10.33 18.73
CA LEU A 256 5.05 -9.87 17.83
C LEU A 256 5.18 -8.39 17.45
N TYR A 257 5.53 -7.55 18.40
CA TYR A 257 5.40 -6.09 18.36
C TYR A 257 6.67 -5.33 18.70
N SER A 258 7.74 -6.02 19.11
CA SER A 258 9.01 -5.40 19.51
C SER A 258 8.87 -4.42 20.68
N ARG A 259 7.87 -4.63 21.54
CA ARG A 259 7.64 -3.91 22.80
C ARG A 259 7.07 -4.85 23.84
N ASN A 260 7.06 -4.45 25.11
CA ASN A 260 6.35 -5.19 26.15
C ASN A 260 4.85 -4.93 26.11
N ALA A 261 4.08 -5.84 26.72
CA ALA A 261 2.67 -5.59 26.99
C ALA A 261 2.56 -4.58 28.14
N ASN A 262 1.66 -3.60 28.00
CA ASN A 262 1.33 -2.72 29.11
C ASN A 262 0.36 -3.40 30.10
N GLU A 263 0.20 -2.83 31.29
CA GLU A 263 -0.61 -3.42 32.36
C GLU A 263 -2.09 -3.60 31.97
N ALA A 264 -2.66 -2.65 31.21
CA ALA A 264 -4.05 -2.77 30.75
C ALA A 264 -4.21 -3.90 29.73
N GLU A 265 -3.23 -4.10 28.86
CA GLU A 265 -3.21 -5.18 27.88
C GLU A 265 -3.10 -6.54 28.56
N LYS A 266 -2.19 -6.67 29.55
CA LYS A 266 -2.06 -7.88 30.37
C LYS A 266 -3.35 -8.18 31.12
N GLN A 267 -3.93 -7.16 31.78
CA GLN A 267 -5.18 -7.33 32.51
C GLN A 267 -6.33 -7.80 31.60
N SER A 268 -6.47 -7.21 30.40
CA SER A 268 -7.49 -7.63 29.44
C SER A 268 -7.30 -9.09 28.99
N LEU A 269 -6.06 -9.55 28.83
CA LEU A 269 -5.75 -10.93 28.47
C LEU A 269 -6.02 -11.90 29.62
N PHE A 270 -5.68 -11.51 30.86
CA PHE A 270 -6.01 -12.30 32.05
C PHE A 270 -7.51 -12.40 32.29
N ASP A 271 -8.25 -11.31 32.13
CA ASP A 271 -9.71 -11.32 32.24
C ASP A 271 -10.34 -12.25 31.21
N LEU A 272 -9.81 -12.26 29.98
CA LEU A 272 -10.22 -13.20 28.94
C LEU A 272 -9.93 -14.65 29.34
N GLN A 273 -8.71 -14.94 29.78
CA GLN A 273 -8.33 -16.28 30.25
C GLN A 273 -9.25 -16.78 31.37
N GLN A 274 -9.50 -15.94 32.39
CA GLN A 274 -10.36 -16.28 33.52
C GLN A 274 -11.82 -16.55 33.09
N LYS A 275 -12.35 -15.74 32.17
CA LYS A 275 -13.70 -15.97 31.60
C LYS A 275 -13.79 -17.31 30.88
N VAL A 276 -12.75 -17.71 30.14
CA VAL A 276 -12.76 -18.96 29.37
C VAL A 276 -12.59 -20.17 30.28
N VAL A 277 -11.75 -20.09 31.34
CA VAL A 277 -11.61 -21.18 32.32
C VAL A 277 -12.93 -21.51 33.02
N ALA A 278 -13.84 -20.55 33.17
CA ALA A 278 -15.16 -20.80 33.76
C ALA A 278 -16.04 -21.76 32.94
N VAL A 279 -15.75 -21.96 31.65
CA VAL A 279 -16.57 -22.74 30.71
C VAL A 279 -15.79 -23.76 29.88
N ALA A 280 -14.45 -23.77 29.95
CA ALA A 280 -13.59 -24.63 29.16
C ALA A 280 -12.31 -25.02 29.93
N PRO A 281 -11.61 -26.10 29.52
CA PRO A 281 -10.33 -26.49 30.10
C PRO A 281 -9.27 -25.39 30.00
N ILE A 282 -8.27 -25.44 30.89
CA ILE A 282 -7.20 -24.44 30.98
C ILE A 282 -6.42 -24.32 29.67
N GLU A 283 -6.23 -25.42 28.94
CA GLU A 283 -5.55 -25.44 27.64
C GLU A 283 -6.27 -24.56 26.61
N ARG A 284 -7.61 -24.62 26.60
CA ARG A 284 -8.42 -23.80 25.70
C ARG A 284 -8.37 -22.33 26.12
N ALA A 285 -8.40 -22.04 27.43
CA ALA A 285 -8.25 -20.68 27.93
C ALA A 285 -6.87 -20.07 27.56
N ASN A 286 -5.81 -20.85 27.70
CA ASN A 286 -4.45 -20.46 27.34
C ASN A 286 -4.34 -20.22 25.82
N GLN A 287 -4.92 -21.12 25.00
CA GLN A 287 -4.98 -20.92 23.56
C GLN A 287 -5.75 -19.66 23.19
N THR A 288 -6.92 -19.41 23.78
CA THR A 288 -7.72 -18.21 23.50
C THR A 288 -6.99 -16.93 23.90
N MET A 289 -6.28 -16.93 25.04
CA MET A 289 -5.47 -15.78 25.47
C MET A 289 -4.34 -15.49 24.49
N ILE A 290 -3.59 -16.51 24.06
CA ILE A 290 -2.51 -16.34 23.06
C ILE A 290 -3.09 -15.92 21.70
N ALA A 291 -4.20 -16.53 21.25
CA ALA A 291 -4.88 -16.16 20.00
C ALA A 291 -5.31 -14.68 20.01
N ALA A 292 -5.82 -14.18 21.13
CA ALA A 292 -6.21 -12.77 21.27
C ALA A 292 -5.05 -11.80 21.04
N THR A 293 -3.81 -12.23 21.31
CA THR A 293 -2.64 -11.39 20.99
C THR A 293 -2.50 -11.19 19.49
N TYR A 294 -2.77 -12.19 18.64
CA TYR A 294 -2.70 -12.09 17.17
C TYR A 294 -3.82 -11.25 16.54
N LEU A 295 -4.88 -10.94 17.29
CA LEU A 295 -6.05 -10.20 16.80
C LEU A 295 -5.95 -8.69 16.99
N ARG A 296 -4.78 -8.21 17.39
CA ARG A 296 -4.54 -6.78 17.55
C ARG A 296 -4.18 -6.10 16.22
N PRO A 297 -4.45 -4.79 16.08
CA PRO A 297 -4.02 -4.04 14.91
C PRO A 297 -2.52 -4.18 14.61
N GLU A 298 -1.67 -4.16 15.63
CA GLU A 298 -0.20 -4.28 15.47
C GLU A 298 0.25 -5.63 14.90
N SER A 299 -0.60 -6.66 14.91
CA SER A 299 -0.31 -7.96 14.27
C SER A 299 -0.41 -7.91 12.76
N LEU A 300 -1.19 -6.97 12.23
CA LEU A 300 -1.43 -6.82 10.79
C LEU A 300 -0.83 -5.54 10.24
N PHE A 301 -0.60 -4.54 11.09
CA PHE A 301 -0.22 -3.21 10.69
C PHE A 301 1.04 -2.70 11.40
N ARG A 302 1.84 -1.95 10.65
CA ARG A 302 2.89 -1.05 11.10
C ARG A 302 2.34 0.38 11.04
N PHE A 303 2.64 1.13 12.09
CA PHE A 303 2.22 2.52 12.22
C PHE A 303 3.40 3.44 11.96
N GLU A 304 3.13 4.52 11.24
CA GLU A 304 4.02 5.66 11.06
C GLU A 304 3.16 6.91 11.21
N ILE A 305 2.62 7.09 12.41
CA ILE A 305 1.77 8.22 12.76
C ILE A 305 2.63 9.31 13.38
N GLY A 306 3.65 8.93 14.15
CA GLY A 306 4.51 9.86 14.86
C GLY A 306 3.84 10.49 16.08
N ASP A 307 4.64 11.18 16.89
CA ASP A 307 4.16 11.89 18.06
C ASP A 307 3.31 13.11 17.66
N GLN A 308 2.01 12.99 17.89
CA GLN A 308 1.01 14.02 17.60
C GLN A 308 0.97 15.14 18.66
N SER A 309 1.83 15.10 19.68
CA SER A 309 1.81 16.06 20.79
C SER A 309 2.34 17.45 20.43
N SER A 310 3.13 17.61 19.35
CA SER A 310 3.62 18.93 18.89
C SER A 310 3.59 19.10 17.37
N VAL A 311 2.40 19.14 16.78
CA VAL A 311 2.22 19.30 15.32
C VAL A 311 2.24 20.78 14.91
N ALA A 312 3.39 21.44 14.97
CA ALA A 312 3.50 22.84 14.57
C ALA A 312 3.43 23.05 13.03
N SER A 313 3.61 21.98 12.24
CA SER A 313 3.76 22.06 10.77
C SER A 313 3.06 20.94 9.99
N GLY A 314 2.10 20.24 10.61
CA GLY A 314 1.47 19.04 10.00
C GLY A 314 2.40 17.81 9.94
N ARG A 315 3.54 17.88 10.63
CA ARG A 315 4.55 16.83 10.71
C ARG A 315 4.67 16.34 12.14
N ALA A 316 4.76 15.02 12.29
CA ALA A 316 5.04 14.36 13.55
C ALA A 316 6.33 13.56 13.40
N VAL A 317 7.22 13.69 14.38
CA VAL A 317 8.44 12.87 14.44
C VAL A 317 8.03 11.46 14.81
N LEU A 318 8.58 10.44 14.14
CA LEU A 318 8.26 9.05 14.48
C LEU A 318 8.69 8.76 15.92
N THR A 319 7.90 7.98 16.66
CA THR A 319 8.40 7.46 17.95
C THR A 319 9.60 6.52 17.71
N PRO A 320 10.46 6.24 18.70
CA PRO A 320 11.59 5.33 18.53
C PRO A 320 11.19 3.97 17.95
N LEU A 321 10.06 3.43 18.42
CA LEU A 321 9.52 2.18 17.92
C LEU A 321 9.09 2.30 16.45
N GLU A 322 8.33 3.33 16.08
CA GLU A 322 7.91 3.54 14.69
C GLU A 322 9.11 3.75 13.75
N TYR A 323 10.14 4.47 14.20
CA TYR A 323 11.38 4.65 13.44
C TYR A 323 12.13 3.33 13.25
N ALA A 324 12.27 2.53 14.31
CA ALA A 324 12.84 1.20 14.22
C ALA A 324 12.05 0.28 13.30
N TYR A 325 10.72 0.39 13.27
CA TYR A 325 9.87 -0.33 12.32
C TYR A 325 10.11 0.14 10.88
N ALA A 326 10.15 1.45 10.64
CA ALA A 326 10.40 2.01 9.32
C ALA A 326 11.75 1.54 8.75
N VAL A 327 12.83 1.68 9.54
CA VAL A 327 14.18 1.24 9.19
C VAL A 327 14.24 -0.28 9.08
N GLY A 328 13.70 -1.01 10.04
CA GLY A 328 13.72 -2.47 10.09
C GLY A 328 13.06 -3.12 8.88
N PHE A 329 11.92 -2.61 8.42
CA PHE A 329 11.25 -3.11 7.22
C PHE A 329 11.87 -2.62 5.90
N ALA A 330 12.61 -1.50 5.94
CA ALA A 330 13.44 -1.09 4.81
C ALA A 330 14.67 -2.01 4.63
N LEU A 331 15.15 -2.62 5.72
CA LEU A 331 16.35 -3.48 5.74
C LEU A 331 16.04 -4.97 5.78
N ASN A 332 14.85 -5.38 6.23
CA ASN A 332 14.56 -6.78 6.48
C ASN A 332 13.06 -7.04 6.28
N ARG A 333 12.74 -8.03 5.46
CA ARG A 333 11.34 -8.47 5.25
C ARG A 333 10.61 -8.87 6.52
N THR A 334 11.34 -9.31 7.56
CA THR A 334 10.73 -9.74 8.83
C THR A 334 10.53 -8.60 9.82
N GLY A 335 10.98 -7.39 9.47
CA GLY A 335 10.96 -6.20 10.33
C GLY A 335 12.20 -6.09 11.21
N PRO A 336 12.17 -5.18 12.20
CA PRO A 336 13.33 -4.90 13.04
C PRO A 336 13.69 -6.06 13.97
N THR A 337 14.97 -6.22 14.25
CA THR A 337 15.45 -7.12 15.31
C THR A 337 15.45 -6.39 16.66
N SER A 338 15.49 -7.14 17.76
CA SER A 338 15.63 -6.57 19.11
C SER A 338 16.83 -5.63 19.22
N GLU A 339 17.93 -5.99 18.59
CA GLU A 339 19.18 -5.22 18.60
C GLU A 339 19.00 -3.89 17.85
N LEU A 340 18.29 -3.90 16.71
CA LEU A 340 18.01 -2.68 15.96
C LEU A 340 17.06 -1.74 16.72
N VAL A 341 16.02 -2.29 17.36
CA VAL A 341 15.11 -1.51 18.19
C VAL A 341 15.87 -0.83 19.32
N GLN A 342 16.70 -1.58 20.04
CA GLN A 342 17.52 -1.04 21.13
C GLN A 342 18.53 0.00 20.62
N ALA A 343 19.17 -0.24 19.47
CA ALA A 343 20.14 0.70 18.91
C ALA A 343 19.49 2.06 18.55
N LEU A 344 18.22 2.04 18.13
CA LEU A 344 17.46 3.22 17.72
C LEU A 344 16.69 3.89 18.87
N GLU A 345 16.87 3.43 20.11
CA GLU A 345 16.40 4.20 21.27
C GLU A 345 17.12 5.55 21.35
N GLY A 346 16.35 6.64 21.50
CA GLY A 346 16.89 8.01 21.55
C GLY A 346 17.47 8.49 20.23
N TYR A 347 17.02 7.95 19.09
CA TYR A 347 17.48 8.36 17.76
C TYR A 347 17.23 9.86 17.49
N GLU A 348 16.26 10.47 18.18
CA GLU A 348 15.87 11.87 18.04
C GLU A 348 16.97 12.84 18.46
N GLU A 349 17.90 12.40 19.30
CA GLU A 349 19.05 13.19 19.74
C GLU A 349 20.26 13.08 18.79
N LYS A 350 20.18 12.18 17.79
CA LYS A 350 21.29 11.89 16.87
C LYS A 350 21.19 12.74 15.61
N ASP A 351 22.34 13.17 15.10
CA ASP A 351 22.40 13.81 13.79
C ASP A 351 22.38 12.79 12.63
N ASN A 352 22.26 13.30 11.39
CA ASN A 352 22.22 12.44 10.20
C ASN A 352 23.50 11.61 10.00
N SER A 353 24.66 12.09 10.44
CA SER A 353 25.91 11.35 10.35
C SER A 353 25.93 10.20 11.35
N GLU A 354 25.51 10.45 12.58
CA GLU A 354 25.43 9.43 13.63
C GLU A 354 24.41 8.33 13.28
N LEU A 355 23.22 8.70 12.81
CA LEU A 355 22.19 7.74 12.38
C LEU A 355 22.68 6.85 11.24
N LYS A 356 23.45 7.42 10.33
CA LYS A 356 24.01 6.74 9.18
C LYS A 356 25.09 5.74 9.58
N GLU A 357 26.01 6.13 10.47
CA GLU A 357 27.00 5.20 11.05
C GLU A 357 26.31 4.05 11.80
N LEU A 358 25.21 4.34 12.51
CA LEU A 358 24.42 3.35 13.23
C LEU A 358 23.73 2.35 12.29
N ILE A 359 23.15 2.81 11.18
CA ILE A 359 22.40 1.97 10.23
C ILE A 359 23.33 1.18 9.30
N ARG A 360 24.54 1.68 9.02
CA ARG A 360 25.45 1.09 8.03
C ARG A 360 25.70 -0.42 8.21
N PRO A 361 25.97 -0.96 9.41
CA PRO A 361 26.18 -2.40 9.59
C PRO A 361 24.98 -3.24 9.14
N TYR A 362 23.76 -2.72 9.29
CA TYR A 362 22.54 -3.43 8.93
C TYR A 362 22.31 -3.46 7.41
N LEU A 363 22.77 -2.44 6.67
CA LEU A 363 22.72 -2.39 5.20
C LEU A 363 23.59 -3.47 4.53
N LEU A 364 24.61 -3.96 5.23
CA LEU A 364 25.55 -4.96 4.72
C LEU A 364 25.10 -6.40 5.00
N THR A 365 23.94 -6.59 5.65
CA THR A 365 23.41 -7.92 5.97
C THR A 365 22.79 -8.60 4.75
N ASP A 366 22.77 -9.93 4.74
CA ASP A 366 22.07 -10.72 3.71
C ASP A 366 20.57 -10.38 3.65
N ALA A 367 19.97 -10.04 4.80
CA ALA A 367 18.58 -9.62 4.87
C ALA A 367 18.33 -8.30 4.11
N ALA A 368 19.23 -7.33 4.26
CA ALA A 368 19.18 -6.06 3.52
C ALA A 368 19.37 -6.29 2.02
N HIS A 369 20.32 -7.13 1.64
CA HIS A 369 20.52 -7.51 0.24
C HIS A 369 19.24 -8.12 -0.35
N GLN A 370 18.62 -9.08 0.33
CA GLN A 370 17.37 -9.70 -0.12
C GLN A 370 16.22 -8.68 -0.22
N ARG A 371 16.15 -7.74 0.72
CA ARG A 371 15.13 -6.68 0.71
C ARG A 371 15.33 -5.71 -0.46
N MET A 372 16.57 -5.37 -0.81
CA MET A 372 16.90 -4.56 -1.98
C MET A 372 16.55 -5.28 -3.28
N MET A 373 16.89 -6.56 -3.42
CA MET A 373 16.48 -7.38 -4.57
C MET A 373 14.96 -7.36 -4.74
N ARG A 374 14.23 -7.54 -3.63
CA ARG A 374 12.77 -7.47 -3.62
C ARG A 374 12.23 -6.08 -3.97
N PHE A 375 12.85 -5.02 -3.45
CA PHE A 375 12.48 -3.66 -3.84
C PHE A 375 12.60 -3.47 -5.35
N MET A 376 13.68 -3.92 -5.97
CA MET A 376 13.86 -3.80 -7.42
C MET A 376 12.80 -4.57 -8.20
N ASP A 377 12.41 -5.76 -7.75
CA ASP A 377 11.29 -6.51 -8.35
C ASP A 377 9.96 -5.78 -8.17
N GLU A 378 9.66 -5.27 -6.97
CA GLU A 378 8.42 -4.52 -6.71
C GLU A 378 8.34 -3.18 -7.46
N TYR A 379 9.49 -2.52 -7.62
CA TYR A 379 9.59 -1.21 -8.22
C TYR A 379 9.48 -1.28 -9.75
N PHE A 380 10.17 -2.25 -10.37
CA PHE A 380 10.21 -2.41 -11.82
C PHE A 380 9.28 -3.50 -12.37
N GLU A 381 8.74 -4.38 -11.51
CA GLU A 381 7.87 -5.52 -11.86
C GLU A 381 8.43 -6.43 -12.95
N TYR A 382 9.76 -6.59 -13.00
CA TYR A 382 10.38 -7.43 -14.03
C TYR A 382 9.96 -8.90 -13.93
N GLY A 383 9.54 -9.39 -12.74
CA GLY A 383 8.93 -10.71 -12.59
C GLY A 383 7.64 -10.92 -13.40
N ASN A 384 6.92 -9.84 -13.73
CA ASN A 384 5.70 -9.88 -14.54
C ASN A 384 5.99 -9.91 -16.06
N ALA A 385 7.26 -9.77 -16.48
CA ALA A 385 7.63 -9.77 -17.90
C ALA A 385 7.13 -11.03 -18.63
N ALA A 386 7.03 -12.17 -17.94
CA ALA A 386 6.47 -13.41 -18.47
C ALA A 386 5.05 -13.28 -19.04
N TYR A 387 4.24 -12.36 -18.51
CA TYR A 387 2.88 -12.11 -18.98
C TYR A 387 2.80 -11.19 -20.20
N VAL A 388 3.86 -10.42 -20.46
CA VAL A 388 3.92 -9.45 -21.57
C VAL A 388 4.40 -10.10 -22.86
N PHE A 389 5.31 -11.07 -22.78
CA PHE A 389 5.88 -11.71 -23.97
C PHE A 389 4.80 -12.46 -24.78
N LYS A 390 4.53 -11.96 -26.00
CA LYS A 390 3.49 -12.47 -26.92
C LYS A 390 3.93 -13.70 -27.73
N ASP A 391 5.23 -14.02 -27.76
CA ASP A 391 5.81 -15.07 -28.61
C ASP A 391 5.76 -16.48 -28.01
N ARG A 392 4.65 -16.85 -27.34
CA ARG A 392 4.48 -18.17 -26.70
C ARG A 392 4.68 -19.36 -27.66
N HIS A 393 4.49 -19.11 -28.95
CA HIS A 393 4.61 -20.11 -30.01
C HIS A 393 6.06 -20.35 -30.47
N HIS A 394 7.01 -19.50 -30.07
CA HIS A 394 8.40 -19.62 -30.49
C HIS A 394 9.13 -20.72 -29.70
N ARG A 395 9.89 -21.59 -30.38
CA ARG A 395 10.63 -22.72 -29.75
C ARG A 395 11.62 -22.30 -28.65
N ARG A 396 12.06 -21.03 -28.65
CA ARG A 396 12.96 -20.44 -27.64
C ARG A 396 12.23 -19.61 -26.57
N TYR A 397 10.89 -19.67 -26.51
CA TYR A 397 10.12 -18.94 -25.51
C TYR A 397 10.45 -19.46 -24.10
N ARG A 398 11.30 -18.72 -23.39
CA ARG A 398 11.72 -19.00 -22.01
C ARG A 398 11.74 -17.70 -21.22
N PRO A 399 10.57 -17.11 -20.94
CA PRO A 399 10.49 -15.84 -20.22
C PRO A 399 11.16 -15.89 -18.85
N GLY A 400 11.14 -17.05 -18.18
CA GLY A 400 11.87 -17.26 -16.92
C GLY A 400 13.37 -17.01 -17.03
N TRP A 401 14.01 -17.33 -18.16
CA TRP A 401 15.45 -17.05 -18.34
C TRP A 401 15.75 -15.56 -18.48
N MET A 402 14.84 -14.79 -19.07
CA MET A 402 15.00 -13.34 -19.17
C MET A 402 14.83 -12.69 -17.79
N ILE A 403 13.88 -13.19 -16.99
CA ILE A 403 13.70 -12.77 -15.59
C ILE A 403 14.96 -13.10 -14.78
N GLU A 404 15.47 -14.34 -14.86
CA GLU A 404 16.69 -14.76 -14.17
C GLU A 404 17.93 -13.94 -14.59
N ASP A 405 18.02 -13.51 -15.85
CA ASP A 405 19.12 -12.68 -16.32
C ASP A 405 19.04 -11.26 -15.75
N VAL A 406 17.84 -10.69 -15.70
CA VAL A 406 17.58 -9.40 -15.02
C VAL A 406 17.89 -9.50 -13.53
N GLU A 407 17.46 -10.56 -12.84
CA GLU A 407 17.80 -10.80 -11.44
C GLU A 407 19.32 -10.84 -11.22
N LYS A 408 20.07 -11.55 -12.08
CA LYS A 408 21.54 -11.60 -12.01
C LYS A 408 22.18 -10.26 -12.32
N PHE A 409 21.59 -9.46 -13.20
CA PHE A 409 22.06 -8.11 -13.52
C PHE A 409 21.86 -7.17 -12.32
N VAL A 410 20.66 -7.15 -11.74
CA VAL A 410 20.33 -6.38 -10.54
C VAL A 410 21.20 -6.79 -9.35
N ALA A 411 21.36 -8.09 -9.11
CA ALA A 411 22.23 -8.59 -8.04
C ALA A 411 23.68 -8.13 -8.23
N ARG A 412 24.20 -8.14 -9.46
CA ARG A 412 25.53 -7.61 -9.78
C ARG A 412 25.62 -6.11 -9.51
N ILE A 413 24.60 -5.32 -9.88
CA ILE A 413 24.56 -3.89 -9.54
C ILE A 413 24.63 -3.70 -8.03
N ILE A 414 23.75 -4.35 -7.26
CA ILE A 414 23.70 -4.24 -5.80
C ILE A 414 25.05 -4.64 -5.16
N GLN A 415 25.69 -5.72 -5.65
CA GLN A 415 27.01 -6.14 -5.18
C GLN A 415 28.12 -5.15 -5.55
N SER A 416 28.08 -4.57 -6.75
CA SER A 416 29.06 -3.59 -7.23
C SER A 416 28.88 -2.22 -6.57
N SER A 417 27.66 -1.90 -6.16
CA SER A 417 27.29 -0.72 -5.38
C SER A 417 27.77 -0.79 -3.93
N ARG A 418 28.74 -1.66 -3.58
CA ARG A 418 29.52 -1.60 -2.33
C ARG A 418 30.18 -0.24 -2.04
N LYS A 419 30.06 0.74 -2.94
CA LYS A 419 30.13 2.18 -2.63
C LYS A 419 29.00 2.72 -1.72
N ILE A 420 28.16 1.86 -1.13
CA ILE A 420 27.41 2.19 0.11
C ILE A 420 28.38 2.60 1.24
N GLU A 421 29.68 2.28 1.13
CA GLU A 421 30.74 2.84 1.99
C GLU A 421 30.91 4.38 1.89
N THR A 422 30.42 5.01 0.81
CA THR A 422 30.40 6.48 0.63
C THR A 422 29.01 7.10 0.79
N PHE A 423 28.01 6.25 1.09
CA PHE A 423 27.07 6.42 2.20
C PHE A 423 27.85 6.89 3.40
#